data_AF-M6FPK6-F1
#
_entry.id   AF-M6FPK6-F1
#
_cell.length_a   1.000
_cell.length_b   1.000
_cell.length_c   1.000
_cell.angle_alpha   90.00
_cell.angle_beta   90.00
_cell.angle_gamma   90.00
#
_symmetry.space_group_name_H-M   'P 1'
#
loop_
_entity.id
_entity.type
_entity.pdbx_description
1 polymer ?
#
loop_
_entity_poly.entity_id
_entity_poly.type
_entity_poly.pdbx_seq_one_letter_code
_entity_poly.pdbx_strand_id
1 'polypeptide(L)'
;MQDKPTSADLLEAIQDFLMKEILPQFKDKEFLSYKTLVSWNMLGVVSREIRSGEELLDKELGRLVGILNKNLANPSTLNEKKPWLMPGI
;
A
#
# COMPACT_ATOMS: atom_id res chain seq x y z
N MET A 1 -18.73 -5.27 13.99
CA MET A 1 -18.13 -4.33 13.02
C MET A 1 -18.65 -4.76 11.66
N GLN A 2 -19.26 -3.85 10.90
CA GLN A 2 -19.76 -4.17 9.57
C GLN A 2 -18.54 -4.35 8.67
N ASP A 3 -18.28 -5.57 8.19
CA ASP A 3 -17.20 -5.86 7.24
C ASP A 3 -17.51 -5.13 5.94
N LYS A 4 -16.96 -3.93 5.81
CA LYS A 4 -17.05 -3.16 4.58
C LYS A 4 -16.03 -3.76 3.61
N PRO A 5 -16.44 -4.14 2.39
CA PRO A 5 -15.52 -4.70 1.41
C PRO A 5 -14.38 -3.72 1.11
N THR A 6 -13.17 -4.26 0.96
CA THR A 6 -11.98 -3.49 0.57
C THR A 6 -12.05 -3.07 -0.89
N SER A 7 -11.21 -2.12 -1.29
CA SER A 7 -11.10 -1.74 -2.71
C SER A 7 -10.72 -2.95 -3.58
N ALA A 8 -9.85 -3.85 -3.08
CA ALA A 8 -9.47 -5.07 -3.78
C ALA A 8 -10.65 -6.02 -3.99
N ASP A 9 -11.50 -6.21 -2.95
CA ASP A 9 -12.69 -7.05 -3.05
C ASP A 9 -13.69 -6.51 -4.08
N LEU A 10 -13.84 -5.18 -4.15
CA LEU A 10 -14.71 -4.53 -5.14
C LEU A 10 -14.20 -4.72 -6.56
N LEU A 11 -12.88 -4.60 -6.78
CA LEU A 11 -12.27 -4.82 -8.09
C LEU A 11 -12.41 -6.28 -8.55
N GLU A 12 -12.22 -7.24 -7.64
CA GLU A 12 -12.42 -8.66 -7.92
C GLU A 12 -13.88 -8.98 -8.28
N ALA A 13 -14.85 -8.38 -7.59
CA ALA A 13 -16.27 -8.54 -7.94
C ALA A 13 -16.58 -8.04 -9.36
N ILE A 14 -15.99 -6.91 -9.77
CA ILE A 14 -16.12 -6.39 -11.14
C ILE A 14 -15.46 -7.32 -12.14
N GLN A 15 -14.26 -7.85 -11.84
CA GLN A 15 -13.58 -8.82 -12.69
C GLN A 15 -14.44 -10.08 -12.92
N ASP A 16 -15.05 -10.59 -11.86
CA ASP A 16 -15.96 -11.73 -11.93
C ASP A 16 -17.17 -11.45 -12.82
N PHE A 17 -17.80 -10.29 -12.66
CA PHE A 17 -18.89 -9.83 -13.51
C PHE A 17 -18.46 -9.75 -14.99
N LEU A 18 -17.30 -9.17 -15.27
CA LEU A 18 -16.79 -9.05 -16.64
C LEU A 18 -16.61 -10.42 -17.30
N MET A 19 -16.12 -11.42 -16.57
CA MET A 19 -15.85 -12.74 -17.14
C MET A 19 -17.07 -13.65 -17.20
N LYS A 20 -17.91 -13.63 -16.16
CA LYS A 20 -19.05 -14.55 -16.02
C LYS A 20 -20.29 -14.04 -16.75
N GLU A 21 -20.47 -12.72 -16.83
CA GLU A 21 -21.71 -12.14 -17.36
C GLU A 21 -21.49 -11.35 -18.65
N ILE A 22 -20.40 -10.59 -18.78
CA ILE A 22 -20.19 -9.68 -19.92
C ILE A 22 -19.50 -10.36 -21.09
N LEU A 23 -18.35 -11.00 -20.88
CA LEU A 23 -17.59 -11.64 -21.95
C LEU A 23 -18.42 -12.67 -22.76
N PRO A 24 -19.29 -13.50 -22.14
CA PRO A 24 -20.13 -14.43 -22.89
C PRO A 24 -21.12 -13.78 -23.85
N GLN A 25 -21.44 -12.49 -23.68
CA GLN A 25 -22.33 -11.73 -24.58
C GLN A 25 -21.63 -11.24 -25.85
N PHE A 26 -20.29 -11.33 -25.92
CA PHE A 26 -19.50 -10.80 -27.03
C PHE A 26 -18.76 -11.88 -27.84
N LYS A 27 -19.21 -13.15 -27.75
CA LYS A 27 -18.55 -14.31 -28.40
C LYS A 27 -18.30 -14.14 -29.90
N ASP A 28 -19.16 -13.40 -30.59
CA ASP A 28 -19.10 -13.10 -32.02
C ASP A 28 -18.51 -11.71 -32.33
N LYS A 29 -18.18 -10.92 -31.30
CA LYS A 29 -17.68 -9.55 -31.41
C LYS A 29 -16.25 -9.48 -30.89
N GLU A 30 -15.31 -9.90 -31.74
CA GLU A 30 -13.87 -10.02 -31.41
C GLU A 30 -13.31 -8.78 -30.71
N PHE A 31 -13.55 -7.59 -31.27
CA PHE A 31 -13.03 -6.33 -30.71
C PHE A 31 -13.58 -6.00 -29.32
N LEU A 32 -14.86 -6.33 -29.06
CA LEU A 32 -15.45 -6.13 -27.74
C LEU A 32 -14.95 -7.17 -26.74
N SER A 33 -14.86 -8.44 -27.15
CA SER A 33 -14.25 -9.51 -26.35
C SER A 33 -12.82 -9.16 -25.93
N TYR A 34 -12.02 -8.66 -26.87
CA TYR A 34 -10.66 -8.19 -26.58
C TYR A 34 -10.65 -7.08 -25.54
N LYS A 35 -11.47 -6.04 -25.71
CA LYS A 35 -11.55 -4.93 -24.74
C LYS A 35 -11.96 -5.41 -23.36
N THR A 36 -12.93 -6.33 -23.27
CA THR A 36 -13.35 -6.91 -21.98
C THR A 36 -12.21 -7.64 -21.29
N LEU A 37 -11.43 -8.45 -22.03
CA LEU A 37 -10.26 -9.14 -21.48
C LEU A 37 -9.17 -8.17 -21.02
N VAL A 38 -8.91 -7.11 -21.79
CA VAL A 38 -7.94 -6.07 -21.41
C VAL A 38 -8.40 -5.36 -20.14
N SER A 39 -9.67 -4.95 -20.05
CA SER A 39 -10.22 -4.32 -18.85
C SER A 39 -10.13 -5.25 -17.64
N TRP A 40 -10.48 -6.53 -17.80
CA TRP A 40 -10.31 -7.53 -16.75
C TRP A 40 -8.85 -7.63 -16.27
N ASN A 41 -7.90 -7.64 -17.19
CA ASN A 41 -6.48 -7.74 -16.86
C ASN A 41 -5.99 -6.48 -16.11
N MET A 42 -6.38 -5.29 -16.57
CA MET A 42 -6.04 -4.02 -15.93
C MET A 42 -6.57 -3.94 -14.50
N LEU A 43 -7.81 -4.37 -14.25
CA LEU A 43 -8.37 -4.44 -12.89
C LEU A 43 -7.53 -5.34 -11.98
N GLY A 44 -7.03 -6.45 -12.51
CA GLY A 44 -6.17 -7.37 -11.77
C GLY A 44 -4.80 -6.77 -11.44
N VAL A 45 -4.24 -5.94 -12.32
CA VAL A 45 -3.02 -5.18 -12.04
C VAL A 45 -3.26 -4.20 -10.89
N VAL A 46 -4.30 -3.37 -11.01
CA VAL A 46 -4.64 -2.37 -9.99
C VAL A 46 -4.92 -3.02 -8.62
N SER A 47 -5.65 -4.15 -8.59
CA SER A 47 -5.90 -4.87 -7.35
C SER A 47 -4.61 -5.34 -6.66
N ARG A 48 -3.65 -5.86 -7.43
CA ARG A 48 -2.34 -6.26 -6.89
C ARG A 48 -1.52 -5.07 -6.38
N GLU A 49 -1.56 -3.94 -7.08
CA GLU A 49 -0.88 -2.71 -6.66
C GLU A 49 -1.43 -2.18 -5.33
N ILE A 50 -2.76 -2.18 -5.15
CA ILE A 50 -3.41 -1.79 -3.90
C ILE A 50 -2.95 -2.69 -2.75
N ARG A 51 -3.05 -4.01 -2.91
CA ARG A 51 -2.62 -4.98 -1.88
C ARG A 51 -1.14 -4.80 -1.52
N SER A 52 -0.29 -4.60 -2.54
CA SER A 52 1.15 -4.38 -2.34
C SER A 52 1.45 -3.07 -1.59
N GLY A 53 0.68 -2.01 -1.87
CA GLY A 53 0.77 -0.73 -1.17
C GLY A 53 0.34 -0.83 0.29
N GLU A 54 -0.75 -1.55 0.57
CA GLU A 54 -1.22 -1.83 1.93
C GLU A 54 -0.17 -2.62 2.73
N GLU A 55 0.40 -3.69 2.15
CA GLU A 55 1.48 -4.44 2.80
C GLU A 55 2.74 -3.60 3.08
N LEU A 56 3.08 -2.67 2.18
CA LEU A 56 4.21 -1.77 2.37
C LEU A 56 3.95 -0.79 3.52
N LEU A 57 2.74 -0.24 3.60
CA LEU A 57 2.31 0.65 4.67
C LEU A 57 2.33 -0.06 6.03
N ASP A 58 1.83 -1.31 6.11
CA ASP A 58 1.85 -2.10 7.34
C ASP A 58 3.27 -2.38 7.83
N LYS A 59 4.18 -2.71 6.92
CA LYS A 59 5.62 -2.89 7.23
C LYS A 59 6.24 -1.60 7.75
N GLU A 60 5.96 -0.47 7.11
CA GLU A 60 6.49 0.83 7.53
C GLU A 60 5.93 1.27 8.88
N LEU A 61 4.63 1.06 9.12
CA LEU A 61 4.02 1.32 10.41
C LEU A 61 4.67 0.48 11.52
N GLY A 62 4.89 -0.82 11.28
CA GLY A 62 5.61 -1.69 12.21
C GLY A 62 7.04 -1.22 12.49
N ARG A 63 7.75 -0.75 11.46
CA ARG A 63 9.10 -0.16 11.60
C ARG A 63 9.08 1.10 12.46
N LEU A 64 8.14 2.03 12.20
CA LEU A 64 8.00 3.29 12.94
C LEU A 64 7.63 3.05 14.41
N VAL A 65 6.69 2.15 14.69
CA VAL A 65 6.33 1.73 16.06
C VAL A 65 7.56 1.14 16.76
N GLY A 66 8.36 0.33 16.08
CA GLY A 66 9.61 -0.21 16.61
C GLY A 66 10.65 0.86 16.97
N ILE A 67 10.76 1.93 16.17
CA ILE A 67 11.65 3.06 16.45
C ILE A 67 11.15 3.88 17.65
N LEU A 68 9.85 4.24 17.64
CA LEU A 68 9.25 5.03 18.72
C LEU A 68 9.29 4.30 20.07
N ASN A 69 9.06 2.98 20.07
CA ASN A 69 9.11 2.14 21.28
C ASN A 69 10.55 1.90 21.78
N LYS A 70 11.58 2.07 20.95
CA LYS A 70 12.98 1.90 21.35
C LYS A 70 13.55 3.05 22.19
N ASN A 71 12.69 3.91 22.72
CA ASN A 71 13.01 5.10 23.50
C ASN A 71 13.80 6.14 22.69
N LEU A 72 13.24 7.35 22.68
CA LEU A 72 14.03 8.58 22.81
C LEU A 72 14.95 8.41 24.04
N ALA A 73 16.09 7.74 23.87
CA ALA A 73 17.26 8.12 24.62
C ALA A 73 17.47 9.59 24.26
N ASN A 74 16.87 10.45 25.09
CA ASN A 74 16.99 11.89 25.03
C ASN A 74 18.46 12.18 24.68
N PRO A 75 18.77 12.88 23.56
CA PRO A 75 20.11 13.38 23.39
C PRO A 75 20.35 14.27 24.62
N SER A 76 21.11 13.76 25.58
CA SER A 76 21.60 14.50 26.73
C SER A 76 22.43 15.63 26.16
N THR A 77 21.73 16.75 25.96
CA THR A 77 22.14 18.12 25.67
C THR A 77 23.40 18.33 24.82
N LEU A 78 23.30 19.26 23.87
CA LEU A 78 24.39 19.85 23.10
C LEU A 78 25.48 20.57 23.94
N ASN A 79 25.66 20.23 25.22
CA ASN A 79 26.48 20.99 26.17
C ASN A 79 27.70 20.25 26.75
N GLU A 80 28.04 19.04 26.30
CA GLU A 80 29.23 18.31 26.80
C GLU A 80 30.50 18.45 25.93
N LYS A 81 30.51 19.37 24.94
CA LYS A 81 31.74 19.72 24.19
C LYS A 81 32.10 21.20 24.35
N LYS A 82 32.28 21.66 25.58
CA LYS A 82 33.18 22.79 25.87
C LYS A 82 34.00 22.52 27.14
N PRO A 83 35.23 22.00 27.00
CA PRO A 83 36.25 22.17 28.03
C PRO A 83 37.36 23.17 27.64
N TRP A 84 37.22 23.97 26.57
CA TRP A 84 38.26 24.91 26.13
C TRP A 84 37.85 26.39 26.15
N LEU A 85 37.08 26.80 27.15
CA LEU A 85 37.10 28.19 27.62
C LEU A 85 37.81 28.21 28.97
N MET A 86 39.08 28.62 28.93
CA MET A 86 40.04 28.68 30.05
C MET A 86 39.57 29.62 31.17
N PRO A 87 40.07 29.42 32.41
CA PRO A 87 40.74 30.54 33.09
C PRO A 87 41.89 30.15 34.06
N GLY A 88 43.02 30.87 33.98
CA GLY A 88 44.10 30.99 34.99
C GLY A 88 45.01 29.77 35.10
N ILE A 89 46.33 29.84 34.91
CA ILE A 89 47.37 30.84 35.26
C ILE A 89 48.39 30.89 34.13
#